data_AF-X1AK33-F1
#
_entry.id   AF-X1AK33-F1
#
_cell.length_a   1.000
_cell.length_b   1.000
_cell.length_c   1.000
_cell.angle_alpha   90.00
_cell.angle_beta   90.00
_cell.angle_gamma   90.00
#
_symmetry.space_group_name_H-M   'P 1'
#
loop_
_entity.id
_entity.type
_entity.pdbx_description
1 polymer ?
#
loop_
_entity_poly.entity_id
_entity_poly.type
_entity_poly.pdbx_seq_one_letter_code
_entity_poly.pdbx_strand_id
1 'polypeptide(L)'
;TVLVCTPSYALTLGETLDELHIKPQKLSLRVGIFGAEPWSEKTRANIEQAFRITAYDNYGLSEIMGPGVATECDKRCGLHIFEDHFIPEVINPETGERLPDGQQGELVITTLTKEAIPLLRFRTGDITSLNHEPCECGRTIVRMSRVKSRTDDMIFFHDAKIFPSQIEEILMKVEGCLPHYQIVLDENDEGNTFTVKVELDEKLFSDEIKKIQQMQISVEREIEKVLDIQSTVTFVEHRSLERTIGKTQRVIDNRRK
;
A
#
# COMPACT_ATOMS: atom_id res chain seq x y z
N THR A 1 -7.10 -19.82 14.37
CA THR A 1 -7.77 -18.54 14.64
C THR A 1 -7.38 -17.53 13.56
N VAL A 2 -7.87 -16.28 13.63
CA VAL A 2 -7.68 -15.24 12.58
C VAL A 2 -7.11 -13.97 13.20
N LEU A 3 -6.17 -13.31 12.52
CA LEU A 3 -5.70 -11.95 12.83
C LEU A 3 -6.34 -10.98 11.83
N VAL A 4 -6.93 -9.88 12.33
CA VAL A 4 -7.50 -8.82 11.49
C VAL A 4 -6.91 -7.49 11.93
N CYS A 5 -6.14 -6.85 11.06
CA CYS A 5 -5.54 -5.53 11.30
C CYS A 5 -5.03 -4.93 9.98
N THR A 6 -4.38 -3.77 10.04
CA THR A 6 -3.64 -3.24 8.90
C THR A 6 -2.34 -4.03 8.67
N PRO A 7 -1.88 -4.17 7.41
CA PRO A 7 -0.58 -4.77 7.09
C PRO A 7 0.59 -4.21 7.92
N SER A 8 0.67 -2.89 8.08
CA SER A 8 1.75 -2.21 8.81
C SER A 8 1.72 -2.54 10.31
N TYR A 9 0.52 -2.67 10.90
CA TYR A 9 0.39 -3.10 12.29
C TYR A 9 0.74 -4.57 12.46
N ALA A 10 0.41 -5.42 11.48
CA ALA A 10 0.85 -6.81 11.47
C ALA A 10 2.39 -6.91 11.49
N LEU A 11 3.08 -6.13 10.66
CA LEU A 11 4.55 -6.08 10.68
C LEU A 11 5.10 -5.63 12.04
N THR A 12 4.51 -4.58 12.63
CA THR A 12 4.87 -4.12 13.99
C THR A 12 4.71 -5.23 15.03
N LEU A 13 3.59 -5.95 14.99
CA LEU A 13 3.36 -7.09 15.88
C LEU A 13 4.38 -8.22 15.65
N GLY A 14 4.80 -8.45 14.41
CA GLY A 14 5.83 -9.42 14.06
C GLY A 14 7.17 -9.05 14.68
N GLU A 15 7.55 -7.78 14.60
CA GLU A 15 8.76 -7.24 15.25
C GLU A 15 8.70 -7.43 16.78
N THR A 16 7.57 -7.15 17.40
CA THR A 16 7.38 -7.34 18.85
C THR A 16 7.45 -8.83 19.26
N LEU A 17 6.96 -9.75 18.42
CA LEU A 17 7.11 -11.19 18.69
C LEU A 17 8.59 -11.59 18.71
N ASP A 18 9.38 -11.07 17.78
CA ASP A 18 10.81 -11.32 17.72
C ASP A 18 11.55 -10.72 18.92
N GLU A 19 11.24 -9.47 19.31
CA GLU A 19 11.76 -8.82 20.53
C GLU A 19 11.48 -9.62 21.80
N LEU A 20 10.25 -10.12 21.95
CA LEU A 20 9.83 -10.92 23.09
C LEU A 20 10.28 -12.38 22.99
N HIS A 21 10.97 -12.75 21.92
CA HIS A 21 11.41 -14.12 21.61
C HIS A 21 10.25 -15.13 21.61
N ILE A 22 9.06 -14.68 21.20
CA ILE A 22 7.85 -15.48 21.08
C ILE A 22 7.81 -16.08 19.69
N LYS A 23 8.05 -17.38 19.61
CA LYS A 23 7.94 -18.12 18.36
C LYS A 23 6.49 -18.14 17.84
N PRO A 24 6.24 -17.89 16.54
CA PRO A 24 4.88 -17.81 15.98
C PRO A 24 4.07 -19.11 16.14
N GLN A 25 4.73 -20.28 16.24
CA GLN A 25 4.07 -21.57 16.50
C GLN A 25 3.43 -21.67 17.88
N LYS A 26 3.80 -20.78 18.82
CA LYS A 26 3.11 -20.67 20.12
C LYS A 26 1.77 -19.94 19.97
N LEU A 27 1.55 -19.23 18.86
CA LEU A 27 0.28 -18.62 18.52
C LEU A 27 -0.60 -19.66 17.81
N SER A 28 -1.90 -19.59 18.03
CA SER A 28 -2.88 -20.45 17.33
C SER A 28 -3.39 -19.84 16.01
N LEU A 29 -2.72 -18.78 15.53
CA LEU A 29 -3.07 -18.06 14.30
C LEU A 29 -2.92 -18.96 13.07
N ARG A 30 -3.84 -18.81 12.12
CA ARG A 30 -3.84 -19.58 10.85
C ARG A 30 -4.02 -18.70 9.63
N VAL A 31 -4.84 -17.67 9.77
CA VAL A 31 -5.24 -16.78 8.68
C VAL A 31 -5.08 -15.34 9.14
N GLY A 32 -4.66 -14.47 8.22
CA GLY A 32 -4.68 -13.03 8.40
C GLY A 32 -5.58 -12.39 7.34
N ILE A 33 -6.42 -11.44 7.75
CA ILE A 33 -7.23 -10.62 6.85
C ILE A 33 -6.76 -9.18 7.03
N PHE A 34 -6.22 -8.59 5.97
CA PHE A 34 -5.57 -7.29 6.03
C PHE A 34 -6.20 -6.33 5.02
N GLY A 35 -6.20 -5.05 5.34
CA GLY A 35 -6.79 -4.03 4.50
C GLY A 35 -6.60 -2.63 5.09
N ALA A 36 -7.45 -1.70 4.65
CA ALA A 36 -7.45 -0.27 5.02
C ALA A 36 -6.21 0.54 4.58
N GLU A 37 -5.21 -0.10 3.97
CA GLU A 37 -4.08 0.56 3.33
C GLU A 37 -3.55 -0.30 2.16
N PRO A 38 -2.96 0.32 1.12
CA PRO A 38 -2.25 -0.40 0.07
C PRO A 38 -1.06 -1.19 0.62
N TRP A 39 -0.81 -2.38 0.08
CA TRP A 39 0.31 -3.22 0.47
C TRP A 39 0.74 -4.17 -0.65
N SER A 40 2.03 -4.45 -0.72
CA SER A 40 2.65 -5.27 -1.76
C SER A 40 2.61 -6.78 -1.45
N GLU A 41 2.83 -7.62 -2.47
CA GLU A 41 3.05 -9.07 -2.27
C GLU A 41 4.28 -9.38 -1.41
N LYS A 42 5.29 -8.50 -1.41
CA LYS A 42 6.46 -8.65 -0.52
C LYS A 42 6.08 -8.35 0.93
N THR A 43 5.27 -7.32 1.18
CA THR A 43 4.67 -7.08 2.51
C THR A 43 3.85 -8.29 2.96
N ARG A 44 3.09 -8.92 2.05
CA ARG A 44 2.41 -10.18 2.32
C ARG A 44 3.35 -11.29 2.74
N ALA A 45 4.37 -11.57 1.95
CA ALA A 45 5.34 -12.61 2.25
C ALA A 45 5.99 -12.40 3.64
N ASN A 46 6.33 -11.15 3.98
CA ASN A 46 6.88 -10.81 5.30
C ASN A 46 5.91 -11.13 6.44
N ILE A 47 4.63 -10.77 6.31
CA ILE A 47 3.60 -11.08 7.31
C ILE A 47 3.37 -12.60 7.40
N GLU A 48 3.25 -13.30 6.28
CA GLU A 48 3.07 -14.75 6.25
C GLU A 48 4.26 -15.46 6.93
N GLN A 49 5.48 -14.98 6.72
CA GLN A 49 6.68 -15.50 7.38
C GLN A 49 6.69 -15.22 8.89
N ALA A 50 6.41 -13.98 9.30
CA ALA A 50 6.45 -13.57 10.70
C ALA A 50 5.46 -14.36 11.56
N PHE A 51 4.24 -14.61 11.07
CA PHE A 51 3.18 -15.25 11.84
C PHE A 51 2.92 -16.72 11.47
N ARG A 52 3.51 -17.22 10.37
CA ARG A 52 3.21 -18.55 9.78
C ARG A 52 1.72 -18.73 9.48
N ILE A 53 1.13 -17.74 8.82
CA ILE A 53 -0.29 -17.69 8.44
C ILE A 53 -0.43 -17.58 6.92
N THR A 54 -1.65 -17.80 6.41
CA THR A 54 -2.04 -17.35 5.07
C THR A 54 -2.69 -15.98 5.16
N ALA A 55 -2.20 -15.01 4.39
CA ALA A 55 -2.67 -13.65 4.40
C ALA A 55 -3.57 -13.35 3.19
N TYR A 56 -4.71 -12.72 3.44
CA TYR A 56 -5.68 -12.31 2.43
C TYR A 56 -5.93 -10.81 2.47
N ASP A 57 -6.12 -10.22 1.29
CA ASP A 57 -6.53 -8.84 1.12
C ASP A 57 -8.05 -8.67 1.27
N ASN A 58 -8.43 -7.59 1.92
CA ASN A 58 -9.81 -7.18 2.15
C ASN A 58 -9.95 -5.68 1.94
N TYR A 59 -10.75 -5.34 0.94
CA TYR A 59 -11.03 -3.98 0.55
C TYR A 59 -12.37 -3.50 1.12
N GLY A 60 -12.40 -2.21 1.47
CA GLY A 60 -13.53 -1.58 2.10
C GLY A 60 -13.34 -0.07 2.25
N LEU A 61 -14.46 0.65 2.25
CA LEU A 61 -14.54 2.10 2.41
C LEU A 61 -15.68 2.43 3.36
N SER A 62 -15.46 3.37 4.28
CA SER A 62 -16.47 3.80 5.27
C SER A 62 -17.72 4.35 4.60
N GLU A 63 -17.56 5.08 3.49
CA GLU A 63 -18.63 5.65 2.67
C GLU A 63 -19.53 4.56 2.08
N ILE A 64 -18.96 3.39 1.78
CA ILE A 64 -19.69 2.25 1.21
C ILE A 64 -20.29 1.38 2.31
N MET A 65 -19.49 0.69 3.11
CA MET A 65 -19.96 -0.20 4.19
C MET A 65 -18.90 -0.47 5.28
N GLY A 66 -17.64 -0.08 5.03
CA GLY A 66 -16.48 -0.57 5.76
C GLY A 66 -15.93 -1.84 5.09
N PRO A 67 -15.43 -2.83 5.86
CA PRO A 67 -14.85 -4.06 5.30
C PRO A 67 -15.89 -4.92 4.57
N GLY A 68 -15.43 -5.75 3.63
CA GLY A 68 -16.29 -6.69 2.91
C GLY A 68 -16.90 -6.14 1.63
N VAL A 69 -16.36 -5.05 1.07
CA VAL A 69 -16.72 -4.60 -0.29
C VAL A 69 -16.11 -5.54 -1.32
N ALA A 70 -14.84 -5.90 -1.13
CA ALA A 70 -14.18 -6.93 -1.91
C ALA A 70 -13.16 -7.72 -1.07
N THR A 71 -12.94 -9.00 -1.40
CA THR A 71 -11.94 -9.81 -0.69
C THR A 71 -11.34 -10.88 -1.60
N GLU A 72 -10.09 -11.26 -1.32
CA GLU A 72 -9.47 -12.37 -2.01
C GLU A 72 -10.10 -13.72 -1.67
N CYS A 73 -10.04 -14.64 -2.64
CA CYS A 73 -10.25 -16.06 -2.39
C CYS A 73 -8.91 -16.78 -2.14
N ASP A 74 -8.98 -18.10 -1.94
CA ASP A 74 -7.82 -19.00 -1.78
C ASP A 74 -6.83 -18.96 -2.96
N LYS A 75 -7.29 -18.52 -4.15
CA LYS A 75 -6.46 -18.35 -5.34
C LYS A 75 -5.61 -17.09 -5.33
N ARG A 76 -5.94 -16.09 -4.49
CA ARG A 76 -5.16 -14.84 -4.30
C ARG A 76 -4.79 -14.15 -5.63
N CYS A 77 -5.73 -14.14 -6.57
CA CYS A 77 -5.58 -13.61 -7.93
C CYS A 77 -6.59 -12.47 -8.19
N GLY A 78 -6.61 -11.49 -7.29
CA GLY A 78 -7.57 -10.39 -7.25
C GLY A 78 -8.65 -10.55 -6.19
N LEU A 79 -9.30 -9.45 -5.84
CA LEU A 79 -10.34 -9.37 -4.82
C LEU A 79 -11.70 -9.44 -5.49
N HIS A 80 -12.52 -10.42 -5.12
CA HIS A 80 -13.89 -10.53 -5.60
C HIS A 80 -14.75 -9.41 -5.02
N ILE A 81 -15.42 -8.64 -5.89
CA ILE A 81 -16.42 -7.64 -5.49
C ILE A 81 -17.77 -8.35 -5.38
N PHE A 82 -18.50 -8.14 -4.29
CA PHE A 82 -19.82 -8.74 -4.08
C PHE A 82 -20.89 -8.02 -4.90
N GLU A 83 -21.05 -8.41 -6.17
CA GLU A 83 -21.89 -7.74 -7.18
C GLU A 83 -23.40 -7.76 -6.87
N ASP A 84 -23.83 -8.60 -5.95
CA ASP A 84 -25.18 -8.59 -5.36
C ASP A 84 -25.43 -7.35 -4.47
N HIS A 85 -24.36 -6.73 -3.97
CA HIS A 85 -24.41 -5.53 -3.13
C HIS A 85 -23.87 -4.28 -3.81
N PHE A 86 -23.03 -4.42 -4.84
CA PHE A 86 -22.30 -3.31 -5.46
C PHE A 86 -22.24 -3.43 -6.98
N ILE A 87 -22.37 -2.32 -7.71
CA ILE A 87 -21.98 -2.26 -9.13
C ILE A 87 -20.64 -1.53 -9.21
N PRO A 88 -19.55 -2.23 -9.59
CA PRO A 88 -18.26 -1.60 -9.82
C PRO A 88 -18.11 -1.10 -11.26
N GLU A 89 -17.39 0.00 -11.42
CA GLU A 89 -16.85 0.47 -12.70
C GLU A 89 -15.41 0.90 -12.48
N VAL A 90 -14.57 0.79 -13.51
CA VAL A 90 -13.28 1.49 -13.55
C VAL A 90 -13.34 2.53 -14.66
N ILE A 91 -13.02 3.78 -14.33
CA ILE A 91 -13.10 4.92 -15.25
C ILE A 91 -11.74 5.58 -15.44
N ASN A 92 -11.57 6.26 -16.57
CA ASN A 92 -10.51 7.25 -16.72
C ASN A 92 -10.82 8.43 -15.78
N PRO A 93 -9.90 8.81 -14.86
CA PRO A 93 -10.18 9.85 -13.87
C PRO A 93 -10.32 11.25 -14.49
N GLU A 94 -9.76 11.50 -15.67
CA GLU A 94 -9.84 12.77 -16.38
C GLU A 94 -11.12 12.88 -17.22
N THR A 95 -11.41 11.85 -18.02
CA THR A 95 -12.55 11.89 -18.97
C THR A 95 -13.86 11.39 -18.37
N GLY A 96 -13.79 10.58 -17.30
CA GLY A 96 -14.95 9.91 -16.72
C GLY A 96 -15.45 8.69 -17.53
N GLU A 97 -14.80 8.36 -18.64
CA GLU A 97 -15.18 7.24 -19.50
C GLU A 97 -14.81 5.90 -18.86
N ARG A 98 -15.67 4.88 -19.02
CA ARG A 98 -15.38 3.52 -18.56
C ARG A 98 -14.21 2.93 -19.32
N LEU A 99 -13.30 2.29 -18.60
CA LEU A 99 -12.16 1.59 -19.17
C LEU A 99 -12.48 0.10 -19.36
N PRO A 100 -11.88 -0.55 -20.39
CA PRO A 100 -11.94 -2.00 -20.55
C PRO A 100 -11.29 -2.76 -19.38
N ASP A 101 -11.66 -4.03 -19.23
CA ASP A 101 -11.03 -4.97 -18.29
C ASP A 101 -9.50 -4.97 -18.41
N GLY A 102 -8.83 -5.11 -17.27
CA GLY A 102 -7.38 -5.09 -17.13
C GLY A 102 -6.72 -3.70 -17.22
N GLN A 103 -7.42 -2.66 -17.69
CA GLN A 103 -6.88 -1.31 -17.68
C GLN A 103 -7.01 -0.65 -16.30
N GLN A 104 -5.96 0.08 -15.91
CA GLN A 104 -5.92 0.79 -14.64
C GLN A 104 -6.67 2.12 -14.74
N GLY A 105 -7.52 2.40 -13.77
CA GLY A 105 -8.26 3.66 -13.63
C GLY A 105 -8.88 3.79 -12.25
N GLU A 106 -9.74 4.78 -12.08
CA GLU A 106 -10.39 5.04 -10.79
C GLU A 106 -11.61 4.12 -10.61
N LEU A 107 -11.69 3.48 -9.44
CA LEU A 107 -12.83 2.68 -9.04
C LEU A 107 -14.03 3.59 -8.73
N VAL A 108 -15.18 3.20 -9.28
CA VAL A 108 -16.47 3.82 -9.01
C VAL A 108 -17.41 2.74 -8.51
N ILE A 109 -18.10 3.00 -7.40
CA ILE A 109 -19.03 2.05 -6.77
C ILE A 109 -20.43 2.64 -6.73
N THR A 110 -21.40 1.84 -7.13
CA THR A 110 -22.83 2.07 -6.81
C THR A 110 -23.30 1.04 -5.80
N THR A 111 -23.94 1.46 -4.71
CA THR A 111 -24.49 0.54 -3.70
C THR A 111 -25.91 0.12 -4.06
N LEU A 112 -26.19 -1.18 -4.07
CA LEU A 112 -27.49 -1.74 -4.44
C LEU A 112 -28.42 -1.96 -3.26
N THR A 113 -27.88 -2.39 -2.12
CA THR A 113 -28.67 -2.82 -0.95
C THR A 113 -28.56 -1.87 0.24
N LYS A 114 -27.83 -0.76 0.12
CA LYS A 114 -27.65 0.22 1.21
C LYS A 114 -28.80 1.22 1.21
N GLU A 115 -29.68 1.14 2.21
CA GLU A 115 -30.91 1.93 2.24
C GLU A 115 -30.74 3.33 2.86
N ALA A 116 -29.95 3.46 3.93
CA ALA A 116 -29.85 4.71 4.67
C ALA A 116 -29.15 5.83 3.89
N ILE A 117 -28.04 5.49 3.23
CA ILE A 117 -27.25 6.42 2.41
C ILE A 117 -26.81 5.65 1.15
N PRO A 118 -27.71 5.45 0.16
CA PRO A 118 -27.33 4.86 -1.11
C PRO A 118 -26.41 5.81 -1.85
N LEU A 119 -25.34 5.26 -2.43
CA LEU A 119 -24.39 6.00 -3.23
C LEU A 119 -24.47 5.52 -4.68
N LEU A 120 -24.67 6.45 -5.61
CA LEU A 120 -24.74 6.19 -7.04
C LEU A 120 -23.47 6.72 -7.70
N ARG A 121 -22.75 5.85 -8.41
CA ARG A 121 -21.49 6.16 -9.09
C ARG A 121 -20.52 6.96 -8.21
N PHE A 122 -20.32 6.52 -6.97
CA PHE A 122 -19.38 7.16 -6.05
C PHE A 122 -17.94 6.91 -6.53
N ARG A 123 -17.26 8.01 -6.85
CA ARG A 123 -15.84 8.07 -7.20
C ARG A 123 -14.99 7.86 -5.95
N THR A 124 -14.34 6.70 -5.84
CA THR A 124 -13.61 6.34 -4.62
C THR A 124 -12.24 6.99 -4.52
N GLY A 125 -11.70 7.46 -5.65
CA GLY A 125 -10.32 7.84 -5.80
C GLY A 125 -9.33 6.68 -5.82
N ASP A 126 -9.74 5.43 -5.60
CA ASP A 126 -8.81 4.29 -5.59
C ASP A 126 -8.47 3.86 -7.03
N ILE A 127 -7.17 3.68 -7.33
CA ILE A 127 -6.71 3.21 -8.63
C ILE A 127 -6.61 1.68 -8.65
N THR A 128 -7.36 1.07 -9.56
CA THR A 128 -7.42 -0.39 -9.77
C THR A 128 -7.83 -0.74 -11.20
N SER A 129 -8.01 -2.03 -11.47
CA SER A 129 -8.55 -2.58 -12.72
C SER A 129 -9.57 -3.68 -12.39
N LEU A 130 -10.51 -3.94 -13.30
CA LEU A 130 -11.46 -5.05 -13.19
C LEU A 130 -11.08 -6.21 -14.10
N ASN A 131 -11.43 -7.42 -13.67
CA ASN A 131 -11.31 -8.65 -14.44
C ASN A 131 -12.58 -9.50 -14.24
N HIS A 132 -13.36 -9.67 -15.30
CA HIS A 132 -14.58 -10.47 -15.33
C HIS A 132 -14.33 -11.93 -15.77
N GLU A 133 -13.09 -12.34 -16.03
CA GLU A 133 -12.80 -13.75 -16.29
C GLU A 133 -13.14 -14.62 -15.07
N PRO A 134 -13.75 -15.80 -15.28
CA PRO A 134 -14.06 -16.72 -14.19
C PRO A 134 -12.84 -17.06 -13.35
N CYS A 135 -13.02 -17.07 -12.02
CA CYS A 135 -11.95 -17.47 -11.11
C CYS A 135 -11.95 -18.99 -10.93
N GLU A 136 -10.77 -19.59 -10.81
CA GLU A 136 -10.62 -21.01 -10.51
C GLU A 136 -11.23 -21.44 -9.16
N CYS A 137 -11.55 -20.48 -8.28
CA CYS A 137 -12.29 -20.77 -7.04
C CYS A 137 -13.78 -21.10 -7.29
N GLY A 138 -14.26 -20.99 -8.53
CA GLY A 138 -15.63 -21.27 -8.95
C GLY A 138 -16.59 -20.07 -8.86
N ARG A 139 -16.15 -18.93 -8.29
CA ARG A 139 -16.94 -17.69 -8.28
C ARG A 139 -16.91 -17.03 -9.66
N THR A 140 -18.06 -16.52 -10.06
CA THR A 140 -18.28 -15.80 -11.33
C THR A 140 -18.31 -14.28 -11.17
N ILE A 141 -18.24 -13.79 -9.93
CA ILE A 141 -18.25 -12.35 -9.66
C ILE A 141 -16.91 -11.71 -9.99
N VAL A 142 -16.96 -10.48 -10.50
CA VAL A 142 -15.82 -9.67 -10.94
C VAL A 142 -14.74 -9.58 -9.87
N ARG A 143 -13.49 -9.56 -10.32
CA ARG A 143 -12.32 -9.35 -9.47
C ARG A 143 -11.73 -7.98 -9.74
N MET A 144 -11.43 -7.23 -8.70
CA MET A 144 -10.54 -6.07 -8.80
C MET A 144 -9.09 -6.46 -8.51
N SER A 145 -8.14 -5.80 -9.17
CA SER A 145 -6.76 -5.82 -8.72
C SER A 145 -6.62 -5.12 -7.36
N ARG A 146 -5.51 -5.37 -6.66
CA ARG A 146 -5.18 -4.61 -5.47
C ARG A 146 -5.14 -3.11 -5.78
N VAL A 147 -5.57 -2.29 -4.82
CA VAL A 147 -5.46 -0.83 -4.94
C VAL A 147 -3.98 -0.45 -4.93
N LYS A 148 -3.51 0.20 -6.00
CA LYS A 148 -2.12 0.64 -6.11
C LYS A 148 -1.88 1.99 -5.46
N SER A 149 -2.84 2.89 -5.60
CA SER A 149 -2.75 4.26 -5.12
C SER A 149 -4.16 4.84 -4.99
N ARG A 150 -4.26 6.01 -4.36
CA ARG A 150 -5.43 6.86 -4.47
C ARG A 150 -5.13 8.11 -5.28
N THR A 151 -6.10 8.64 -6.01
CA THR A 151 -6.02 9.89 -6.76
C THR A 151 -5.77 11.11 -5.88
N ASP A 152 -6.18 11.05 -4.60
CA ASP A 152 -5.99 12.12 -3.61
C ASP A 152 -4.70 11.98 -2.77
N ASP A 153 -4.13 10.77 -2.67
CA ASP A 153 -2.81 10.53 -2.06
C ASP A 153 -1.65 11.01 -2.99
N MET A 154 -1.98 11.67 -4.10
CA MET A 154 -1.02 12.19 -5.07
C MET A 154 -0.28 13.40 -4.53
N ILE A 155 1.04 13.28 -4.44
CA ILE A 155 1.94 14.37 -4.14
C ILE A 155 2.20 15.15 -5.41
N PHE A 156 1.97 16.47 -5.35
CA PHE A 156 2.49 17.40 -6.34
C PHE A 156 3.85 17.93 -5.87
N PHE A 157 4.89 17.64 -6.63
CA PHE A 157 6.23 18.16 -6.39
C PHE A 157 6.80 18.72 -7.68
N HIS A 158 6.95 20.04 -7.74
CA HIS A 158 7.10 20.77 -9.01
C HIS A 158 6.00 20.37 -10.01
N ASP A 159 6.36 19.96 -11.23
CA ASP A 159 5.42 19.52 -12.26
C ASP A 159 5.14 18.01 -12.22
N ALA A 160 5.76 17.27 -11.29
CA ALA A 160 5.61 15.82 -11.17
C ALA A 160 4.42 15.43 -10.29
N LYS A 161 3.65 14.45 -10.77
CA LYS A 161 2.58 13.76 -10.04
C LYS A 161 3.15 12.46 -9.47
N ILE A 162 3.28 12.39 -8.15
CA ILE A 162 3.96 11.27 -7.48
C ILE A 162 2.98 10.57 -6.54
N PHE A 163 2.84 9.26 -6.70
CA PHE A 163 2.12 8.44 -5.74
C PHE A 163 3.11 7.82 -4.75
N PRO A 164 2.84 7.87 -3.44
CA PRO A 164 3.71 7.24 -2.44
C PRO A 164 4.00 5.77 -2.72
N SER A 165 3.09 5.02 -3.34
CA SER A 165 3.31 3.62 -3.72
C SER A 165 4.40 3.43 -4.77
N GLN A 166 4.66 4.41 -5.64
CA GLN A 166 5.80 4.34 -6.57
C GLN A 166 7.13 4.37 -5.83
N ILE A 167 7.23 5.15 -4.74
CA ILE A 167 8.41 5.15 -3.86
C ILE A 167 8.56 3.78 -3.20
N GLU A 168 7.48 3.18 -2.68
CA GLU A 168 7.53 1.81 -2.12
C GLU A 168 8.05 0.80 -3.15
N GLU A 169 7.51 0.83 -4.38
CA GLU A 169 7.95 -0.06 -5.47
C GLU A 169 9.44 0.10 -5.81
N ILE A 170 9.97 1.32 -5.77
CA ILE A 170 11.40 1.60 -5.99
C ILE A 170 12.24 1.05 -4.84
N LEU A 171 11.89 1.38 -3.60
CA LEU A 171 12.61 0.92 -2.41
C LEU A 171 12.65 -0.60 -2.33
N MET A 172 11.57 -1.27 -2.73
CA MET A 172 11.48 -2.73 -2.69
C MET A 172 12.38 -3.45 -3.69
N LYS A 173 12.90 -2.76 -4.72
CA LYS A 173 13.88 -3.29 -5.68
C LYS A 173 15.32 -3.19 -5.16
N VAL A 174 15.58 -2.38 -4.14
CA VAL A 174 16.92 -2.18 -3.58
C VAL A 174 17.13 -3.12 -2.39
N GLU A 175 18.15 -3.97 -2.48
CA GLU A 175 18.49 -4.92 -1.41
C GLU A 175 18.93 -4.17 -0.14
N GLY A 176 18.36 -4.55 1.01
CA GLY A 176 18.66 -3.93 2.30
C GLY A 176 17.68 -2.83 2.74
N CYS A 177 16.82 -2.33 1.86
CA CYS A 177 15.73 -1.42 2.24
C CYS A 177 14.58 -2.18 2.91
N LEU A 178 14.12 -1.67 4.04
CA LEU A 178 12.93 -2.16 4.73
C LEU A 178 11.65 -1.50 4.17
N PRO A 179 10.48 -2.12 4.36
CA PRO A 179 9.21 -1.57 3.86
C PRO A 179 8.74 -0.30 4.60
N HIS A 180 9.44 0.11 5.67
CA HIS A 180 9.11 1.29 6.45
C HIS A 180 9.86 2.52 5.93
N TYR A 181 9.10 3.48 5.41
CA TYR A 181 9.62 4.73 4.87
C TYR A 181 8.66 5.90 5.11
N GLN A 182 9.18 7.11 5.00
CA GLN A 182 8.43 8.35 5.11
C GLN A 182 8.93 9.36 4.07
N ILE A 183 8.01 9.95 3.32
CA ILE A 183 8.26 11.07 2.42
C ILE A 183 8.05 12.36 3.22
N VAL A 184 9.05 13.23 3.20
CA VAL A 184 9.00 14.55 3.82
C VAL A 184 9.19 15.59 2.73
N LEU A 185 8.19 16.45 2.56
CA LEU A 185 8.23 17.60 1.69
C LEU A 185 8.46 18.83 2.55
N ASP A 186 9.58 19.50 2.35
CA ASP A 186 9.93 20.73 3.04
C ASP A 186 10.12 21.86 2.03
N GLU A 187 10.27 23.09 2.54
CA GLU A 187 10.64 24.28 1.78
C GLU A 187 11.84 24.93 2.47
N ASN A 188 12.91 25.17 1.72
CA ASN A 188 14.09 25.89 2.17
C ASN A 188 14.39 27.09 1.26
N ASP A 189 15.47 27.81 1.53
CA ASP A 189 15.86 29.00 0.75
C ASP A 189 16.13 28.71 -0.75
N GLU A 190 16.37 27.44 -1.11
CA GLU A 190 16.63 26.96 -2.47
C GLU A 190 15.36 26.41 -3.15
N GLY A 191 14.26 26.27 -2.42
CA GLY A 191 12.95 25.84 -2.92
C GLY A 191 12.38 24.63 -2.17
N ASN A 192 11.46 23.92 -2.83
CA ASN A 192 10.86 22.72 -2.28
C ASN A 192 11.86 21.56 -2.30
N THR A 193 11.89 20.74 -1.24
CA THR A 193 12.73 19.56 -1.17
C THR A 193 11.88 18.29 -1.04
N PHE A 194 12.37 17.19 -1.61
CA PHE A 194 11.72 15.87 -1.56
C PHE A 194 12.65 14.89 -0.86
N THR A 195 12.39 14.61 0.42
CA THR A 195 13.21 13.69 1.22
C THR A 195 12.50 12.37 1.44
N VAL A 196 13.15 11.25 1.14
CA VAL A 196 12.67 9.90 1.48
C VAL A 196 13.49 9.35 2.63
N LYS A 197 12.90 9.24 3.81
CA LYS A 197 13.49 8.58 4.97
C LYS A 197 13.18 7.09 4.91
N VAL A 198 14.19 6.22 5.02
CA VAL A 198 14.04 4.76 4.88
C VAL A 198 14.76 4.08 6.03
N GLU A 199 14.12 3.10 6.67
CA GLU A 199 14.79 2.27 7.68
C GLU A 199 15.69 1.22 7.01
N LEU A 200 16.87 1.01 7.59
CA LEU A 200 17.79 -0.06 7.21
C LEU A 200 17.70 -1.23 8.20
N ASP A 201 18.03 -2.43 7.72
CA ASP A 201 18.29 -3.59 8.58
C ASP A 201 19.48 -3.27 9.51
N GLU A 202 19.35 -3.60 10.80
CA GLU A 202 20.39 -3.40 11.82
C GLU A 202 21.76 -3.98 11.39
N LYS A 203 21.76 -5.07 10.62
CA LYS A 203 22.97 -5.73 10.13
C LYS A 203 23.75 -4.90 9.12
N LEU A 204 23.10 -3.93 8.47
CA LEU A 204 23.73 -3.02 7.51
C LEU A 204 24.20 -1.72 8.16
N PHE A 205 23.73 -1.40 9.36
CA PHE A 205 24.09 -0.18 10.08
C PHE A 205 25.49 -0.27 10.73
N SER A 206 25.96 -1.47 11.04
CA SER A 206 27.32 -1.70 11.56
C SER A 206 28.34 -1.91 10.43
N ASP A 207 29.18 -0.89 10.21
CA ASP A 207 30.50 -0.93 9.54
C ASP A 207 30.64 -0.73 8.03
N GLU A 208 29.61 -0.35 7.27
CA GLU A 208 29.75 -0.09 5.83
C GLU A 208 29.23 1.29 5.35
N ILE A 209 29.72 2.40 5.93
CA ILE A 209 29.37 3.79 5.51
C ILE A 209 29.41 3.96 3.99
N LYS A 210 30.43 3.40 3.33
CA LYS A 210 30.56 3.45 1.86
C LYS A 210 29.42 2.74 1.13
N LYS A 211 28.94 1.62 1.66
CA LYS A 211 27.83 0.86 1.07
C LYS A 211 26.50 1.57 1.29
N ILE A 212 26.29 2.15 2.47
CA ILE A 212 25.12 3.00 2.75
C ILE A 212 25.07 4.17 1.75
N GLN A 213 26.20 4.86 1.53
CA GLN A 213 26.29 5.92 0.53
C GLN A 213 26.00 5.42 -0.89
N GLN A 214 26.51 4.24 -1.28
CA GLN A 214 26.22 3.65 -2.59
C GLN A 214 24.75 3.28 -2.74
N MET A 215 24.13 2.73 -1.70
CA MET A 215 22.69 2.44 -1.67
C MET A 215 21.87 3.73 -1.79
N GLN A 216 22.28 4.79 -1.09
CA GLN A 216 21.60 6.08 -1.14
C GLN A 216 21.57 6.62 -2.57
N ILE A 217 22.74 6.69 -3.22
CA ILE A 217 22.88 7.11 -4.62
C ILE A 217 22.07 6.20 -5.55
N SER A 218 22.02 4.89 -5.28
CA SER A 218 21.24 3.96 -6.09
C SER A 218 19.73 4.21 -5.99
N VAL A 219 19.21 4.47 -4.78
CA VAL A 219 17.80 4.77 -4.57
C VAL A 219 17.46 6.12 -5.20
N GLU A 220 18.27 7.15 -4.96
CA GLU A 220 18.08 8.49 -5.54
C GLU A 220 18.05 8.44 -7.07
N ARG A 221 18.96 7.68 -7.70
CA ARG A 221 18.96 7.49 -9.17
C ARG A 221 17.74 6.77 -9.69
N GLU A 222 17.25 5.74 -9.00
CA GLU A 222 16.04 5.05 -9.44
C GLU A 222 14.79 5.92 -9.22
N ILE A 223 14.75 6.76 -8.19
CA ILE A 223 13.72 7.79 -8.01
C ILE A 223 13.76 8.79 -9.17
N GLU A 224 14.92 9.36 -9.48
CA GLU A 224 15.09 10.30 -10.60
C GLU A 224 14.67 9.68 -11.93
N LYS A 225 15.08 8.43 -12.18
CA LYS A 225 14.75 7.72 -13.42
C LYS A 225 13.26 7.38 -13.55
N VAL A 226 12.56 7.06 -12.46
CA VAL A 226 11.15 6.63 -12.50
C VAL A 226 10.19 7.81 -12.39
N LEU A 227 10.55 8.84 -11.62
CA LEU A 227 9.68 9.96 -11.27
C LEU A 227 10.11 11.30 -11.86
N ASP A 228 11.28 11.36 -12.51
CA ASP A 228 11.85 12.58 -13.12
C ASP A 228 12.00 13.74 -12.13
N ILE A 229 12.35 13.41 -10.87
CA ILE A 229 12.59 14.38 -9.81
C ILE A 229 13.90 14.11 -9.08
N GLN A 230 14.53 15.18 -8.60
CA GLN A 230 15.60 15.07 -7.63
C GLN A 230 15.02 14.83 -6.23
N SER A 231 15.59 13.85 -5.53
CA SER A 231 15.21 13.51 -4.16
C SER A 231 16.45 13.32 -3.30
N THR A 232 16.33 13.60 -2.01
CA THR A 232 17.32 13.21 -1.01
C THR A 232 16.85 11.95 -0.30
N VAL A 233 17.68 10.91 -0.24
CA VAL A 233 17.37 9.70 0.52
C VAL A 233 18.16 9.71 1.82
N THR A 234 17.47 9.58 2.95
CA THR A 234 18.11 9.53 4.26
C THR A 234 17.82 8.19 4.91
N PHE A 235 18.87 7.40 5.13
CA PHE A 235 18.72 6.19 5.93
C PHE A 235 18.68 6.53 7.41
N VAL A 236 17.68 5.99 8.10
CA VAL A 236 17.49 6.17 9.53
C VAL A 236 17.65 4.85 10.25
N GLU A 237 17.90 4.90 11.55
CA GLU A 237 18.04 3.71 12.38
C GLU A 237 16.78 2.84 12.28
N HIS A 238 16.97 1.52 12.35
CA HIS A 238 15.85 0.59 12.41
C HIS A 238 14.92 1.00 13.56
N ARG A 239 13.60 1.01 13.30
CA ARG A 239 12.56 1.37 14.27
C ARG A 239 12.51 2.84 14.71
N SER A 240 13.25 3.74 14.07
CA SER A 240 13.24 5.17 14.43
C SER A 240 12.04 5.94 13.85
N LEU A 241 11.35 5.42 12.83
CA LEU A 241 10.15 6.05 12.29
C LEU A 241 8.93 5.75 13.18
N GLU A 242 8.05 6.74 13.33
CA GLU A 242 6.86 6.62 14.17
C GLU A 242 5.92 5.52 13.67
N ARG A 243 5.54 4.62 14.56
CA ARG A 243 4.56 3.56 14.30
C ARG A 243 3.18 4.03 14.76
N THR A 244 2.23 4.13 13.84
CA THR A 244 0.84 4.50 14.15
C THR A 244 -0.05 3.28 14.33
N ILE A 245 -0.97 3.33 15.28
CA ILE A 245 -2.07 2.35 15.43
C ILE A 245 -3.15 2.72 14.39
N GLY A 246 -2.88 2.51 13.10
CA GLY A 246 -3.74 2.93 11.99
C GLY A 246 -3.02 2.96 10.63
N LYS A 247 -3.60 3.67 9.63
CA LYS A 247 -2.94 3.92 8.33
C LYS A 247 -1.62 4.65 8.60
N THR A 248 -0.51 4.10 8.12
CA THR A 248 0.80 4.75 8.27
C THR A 248 0.80 6.10 7.56
N GLN A 249 1.14 7.17 8.29
CA GLN A 249 1.36 8.47 7.68
C GLN A 249 2.68 8.47 6.91
N ARG A 250 2.61 8.15 5.62
CA ARG A 250 3.78 8.07 4.74
C ARG A 250 4.24 9.42 4.18
N VAL A 251 3.42 10.46 4.27
CA VAL A 251 3.73 11.78 3.73
C VAL A 251 3.58 12.84 4.81
N ILE A 252 4.63 13.61 5.03
CA ILE A 252 4.64 14.83 5.83
C ILE A 252 4.90 15.97 4.85
N ASP A 253 3.95 16.90 4.71
CA ASP A 253 4.10 18.09 3.88
C ASP A 253 4.17 19.33 4.77
N ASN A 254 5.37 19.87 4.93
CA ASN A 254 5.69 21.04 5.73
C ASN A 254 5.81 22.31 4.88
N ARG A 255 5.62 22.23 3.55
CA ARG A 255 5.68 23.41 2.66
C ARG A 255 4.59 24.41 3.04
N ARG A 256 4.84 25.69 2.79
CA ARG A 256 3.81 26.71 3.01
C ARG A 256 2.69 26.53 1.99
N LYS A 257 1.44 26.45 2.47
CA LYS A 257 0.23 26.40 1.62
C LYS A 257 -0.10 27.77 1.04
#